data_AF-A0A168FKC7-F1
#
_entry.id   AF-A0A168FKC7-F1
#
_cell.length_a   1.000
_cell.length_b   1.000
_cell.length_c   1.000
_cell.angle_alpha   90.00
_cell.angle_beta   90.00
_cell.angle_gamma   90.00
#
_symmetry.space_group_name_H-M   'P 1'
#
loop_
_entity.id
_entity.type
_entity.pdbx_description
1 polymer ?
#
loop_
_entity_poly.entity_id
_entity_poly.type
_entity_poly.pdbx_seq_one_letter_code
_entity_poly.pdbx_strand_id
1 'polypeptide(L)'
;MPSSCQELRDALAQCLQESDCVMVQRNRAADCLREPLSSTLPTKCQQLKKGFGDCKRGMVDMRKRFRGNMPVAYQSESANGPRPAADGDKGYQLYAGSSAFSGAVKETSGNEPIAPDWRDIENERYRAEQAAIAAANQK
;
A
#
# COMPACT_ATOMS: atom_id res chain seq x y z
N MET A 1 -6.71 25.98 11.19
CA MET A 1 -7.00 25.15 9.99
C MET A 1 -7.13 23.70 10.44
N PRO A 2 -7.96 22.89 9.79
CA PRO A 2 -8.18 21.49 10.16
C PRO A 2 -6.87 20.69 10.12
N SER A 3 -6.71 19.76 11.07
CA SER A 3 -5.50 18.97 11.31
C SER A 3 -5.11 18.06 10.15
N SER A 4 -6.06 17.68 9.30
CA SER A 4 -5.86 16.72 8.20
C SER A 4 -4.85 17.15 7.13
N CYS A 5 -4.61 18.46 6.95
CA CYS A 5 -3.64 18.98 5.97
C CYS A 5 -2.53 19.81 6.63
N GLN A 6 -2.33 19.65 7.94
CA GLN A 6 -1.37 20.45 8.70
C GLN A 6 0.07 20.08 8.33
N GLU A 7 0.41 18.79 8.33
CA GLU A 7 1.75 18.30 7.97
C GLU A 7 2.18 18.73 6.56
N LEU A 8 1.27 18.64 5.58
CA LEU A 8 1.54 19.09 4.21
C LEU A 8 1.76 20.60 4.13
N ARG A 9 1.09 21.39 4.98
CA ARG A 9 1.34 22.83 5.02
C ARG A 9 2.68 23.13 5.64
N ASP A 10 3.01 22.47 6.74
CA ASP A 10 4.26 22.74 7.47
C ASP A 10 5.45 22.33 6.61
N ALA A 11 5.38 21.19 5.92
CA ALA A 11 6.38 20.77 4.93
C ALA A 11 6.48 21.75 3.74
N LEU A 12 5.34 22.25 3.23
CA LEU A 12 5.34 23.24 2.15
C LEU A 12 5.93 24.59 2.60
N ALA A 13 5.64 25.01 3.84
CA ALA A 13 6.20 26.22 4.42
C ALA A 13 7.72 26.11 4.57
N GLN A 14 8.22 24.98 5.08
CA GLN A 14 9.66 24.70 5.15
C GLN A 14 10.30 24.71 3.76
N CYS A 15 9.68 24.05 2.78
CA CYS A 15 10.19 24.02 1.40
C CYS A 15 10.28 25.44 0.79
N LEU A 16 9.28 26.28 1.03
CA LEU A 16 9.31 27.67 0.54
C LEU A 16 10.36 28.52 1.25
N GLN A 17 10.60 28.30 2.54
CA GLN A 17 11.67 28.98 3.30
C GLN A 17 13.06 28.61 2.79
N GLU A 18 13.26 27.39 2.32
CA GLU A 18 14.52 26.94 1.71
C GLU A 18 14.68 27.38 0.25
N SER A 19 13.57 27.70 -0.42
CA SER A 19 13.58 28.01 -1.86
C SER A 19 14.12 29.40 -2.20
N ASP A 20 14.78 29.50 -3.36
CA ASP A 20 15.35 30.75 -3.89
C ASP A 20 14.29 31.85 -4.09
N CYS A 21 13.03 31.48 -4.34
CA CYS A 21 11.95 32.44 -4.53
C CYS A 21 11.73 33.33 -3.28
N VAL A 22 11.89 32.77 -2.08
CA VAL A 22 11.73 33.51 -0.82
C VAL A 22 13.09 34.01 -0.32
N MET A 23 14.13 33.19 -0.40
CA MET A 23 15.46 33.53 0.14
C MET A 23 16.20 34.57 -0.69
N VAL A 24 16.24 34.39 -2.02
CA VAL A 24 17.01 35.22 -2.95
C VAL A 24 16.14 36.34 -3.51
N GLN A 25 14.98 35.98 -4.07
CA GLN A 25 14.11 36.96 -4.75
C GLN A 25 13.21 37.74 -3.79
N ARG A 26 13.14 37.35 -2.50
CA ARG A 26 12.37 38.03 -1.45
C ARG A 26 10.87 38.18 -1.76
N ASN A 27 10.33 37.30 -2.61
CA ASN A 27 8.91 37.28 -2.89
C ASN A 27 8.13 36.75 -1.69
N ARG A 28 6.84 37.12 -1.59
CA ARG A 28 5.97 36.52 -0.59
C ARG A 28 5.72 35.06 -0.94
N ALA A 29 5.67 34.20 0.06
CA ALA A 29 5.41 32.77 -0.12
C ALA A 29 4.13 32.47 -0.94
N ALA A 30 3.10 33.32 -0.82
CA ALA A 30 1.88 33.21 -1.62
C ALA A 30 2.09 33.49 -3.12
N ASP A 31 3.00 34.41 -3.46
CA ASP A 31 3.29 34.78 -4.84
C ASP A 31 4.19 33.75 -5.51
N CYS A 32 5.09 33.09 -4.75
CA CYS A 32 5.88 31.95 -5.22
C CYS A 32 5.02 30.76 -5.69
N LEU A 33 3.82 30.59 -5.12
CA LEU A 33 2.91 29.50 -5.50
C LEU A 33 2.08 29.80 -6.75
N ARG A 34 2.07 31.04 -7.23
CA ARG A 34 1.34 31.46 -8.45
C ARG A 34 2.22 31.32 -9.69
N GLU A 35 1.60 31.21 -10.85
CA GLU A 35 2.34 31.37 -12.10
C GLU A 35 2.73 32.84 -12.29
N PRO A 36 3.92 33.12 -12.88
CA PRO A 36 4.87 32.21 -13.52
C PRO A 36 5.93 31.59 -12.59
N LEU A 37 6.06 32.06 -11.35
CA LEU A 37 7.16 31.67 -10.45
C LEU A 37 7.06 30.20 -9.99
N SER A 38 5.86 29.63 -9.96
CA SER A 38 5.68 28.27 -9.46
C SER A 38 6.36 27.17 -10.28
N SER A 39 6.70 27.43 -11.55
CA SER A 39 7.47 26.49 -12.39
C SER A 39 8.97 26.54 -12.11
N THR A 40 9.47 27.65 -11.57
CA THR A 40 10.89 27.83 -11.20
C THR A 40 11.24 27.21 -9.85
N LEU A 41 10.22 26.85 -9.06
CA LEU A 41 10.43 26.23 -7.75
C LEU A 41 11.04 24.81 -7.88
N PRO A 42 11.81 24.36 -6.88
CA PRO A 42 12.32 22.99 -6.83
C PRO A 42 11.19 21.95 -6.96
N THR A 43 11.51 20.81 -7.58
CA THR A 43 10.56 19.69 -7.78
C THR A 43 9.88 19.24 -6.49
N LYS A 44 10.63 19.23 -5.37
CA LYS A 44 10.13 18.98 -4.02
C LYS A 44 8.97 19.90 -3.64
N CYS A 45 9.11 21.21 -3.85
CA CYS A 45 8.06 22.18 -3.51
C CYS A 45 6.88 22.10 -4.49
N GLN A 46 7.11 21.76 -5.76
CA GLN A 46 6.04 21.54 -6.73
C GLN A 46 5.18 20.32 -6.37
N GLN A 47 5.80 19.23 -5.91
CA GLN A 47 5.10 18.05 -5.41
C GLN A 47 4.27 18.37 -4.16
N LEU A 48 4.86 19.11 -3.20
CA LEU A 48 4.14 19.56 -2.00
C LEU A 48 2.97 20.49 -2.35
N LYS A 49 3.12 21.40 -3.33
CA LYS A 49 2.04 22.26 -3.82
C LYS A 49 0.87 21.42 -4.36
N LYS A 50 1.17 20.39 -5.15
CA LYS A 50 0.14 19.46 -5.68
C LYS A 50 -0.53 18.68 -4.55
N GLY A 51 0.24 18.07 -3.65
CA GLY A 51 -0.28 17.31 -2.52
C GLY A 51 -1.15 18.14 -1.58
N PHE A 52 -0.74 19.37 -1.27
CA PHE A 52 -1.54 20.30 -0.47
C PHE A 52 -2.85 20.70 -1.18
N GLY A 53 -2.79 20.91 -2.50
CA GLY A 53 -3.98 21.18 -3.32
C GLY A 53 -4.98 20.02 -3.31
N ASP A 54 -4.49 18.78 -3.45
CA ASP A 54 -5.31 17.58 -3.40
C ASP A 54 -5.88 17.32 -2.01
N CYS A 55 -5.09 17.58 -0.95
CA CYS A 55 -5.55 17.48 0.43
C CYS A 55 -6.71 18.45 0.67
N LYS A 56 -6.57 19.72 0.26
CA LYS A 56 -7.61 20.75 0.42
C LYS A 56 -8.85 20.43 -0.41
N ARG A 57 -8.68 19.91 -1.64
CA ARG A 57 -9.81 19.43 -2.47
C ARG A 57 -10.55 18.28 -1.78
N GLY A 58 -9.82 17.32 -1.20
CA GLY A 58 -10.41 16.19 -0.48
C GLY A 58 -11.21 16.56 0.77
N MET A 59 -10.87 17.68 1.42
CA MET A 59 -11.67 18.22 2.53
C MET A 59 -13.02 18.77 2.09
N VAL A 60 -13.07 19.40 0.92
CA VAL A 60 -14.29 20.02 0.39
C VAL A 60 -15.19 18.97 -0.26
N ASP A 61 -14.60 17.93 -0.86
CA ASP A 61 -15.31 16.84 -1.53
C ASP A 61 -16.11 15.94 -0.56
N MET A 62 -17.44 15.94 -0.70
CA MET A 62 -18.36 15.15 0.12
C MET A 62 -18.09 13.64 0.04
N ARG A 63 -17.64 13.14 -1.11
CA ARG A 63 -17.39 11.70 -1.32
C ARG A 63 -16.19 11.20 -0.50
N LYS A 64 -15.23 12.09 -0.23
CA LYS A 64 -13.99 11.79 0.51
C LYS A 64 -14.12 12.01 2.02
N ARG A 65 -15.13 12.75 2.48
CA ARG A 65 -15.40 12.95 3.93
C ARG A 65 -15.71 11.65 4.67
N PHE A 66 -16.42 10.73 4.03
CA PHE A 66 -16.82 9.46 4.66
C PHE A 66 -15.74 8.39 4.66
N ARG A 67 -14.84 8.40 3.67
CA ARG A 67 -13.75 7.40 3.56
C ARG A 67 -12.45 7.87 4.20
N GLY A 68 -12.42 9.09 4.73
CA GLY A 68 -11.21 9.76 5.15
C GLY A 68 -10.42 10.30 3.96
N ASN A 69 -9.72 11.41 4.17
CA ASN A 69 -8.74 11.87 3.20
C ASN A 69 -7.54 10.92 3.31
N MET A 70 -7.21 10.20 2.24
CA MET A 70 -6.03 9.35 2.24
C MET A 70 -4.82 10.23 2.58
N PRO A 71 -4.00 9.89 3.58
CA PRO A 71 -2.77 10.60 3.80
C PRO A 71 -1.95 10.46 2.52
N VAL A 72 -1.70 11.59 1.85
CA VAL A 72 -0.67 11.64 0.83
C VAL A 72 0.62 11.54 1.63
N ALA A 73 1.06 10.30 1.90
CA ALA A 73 2.31 10.05 2.59
C ALA A 73 3.40 10.74 1.76
N TYR A 74 3.82 11.91 2.22
CA TYR A 74 5.02 12.53 1.73
C TYR A 74 6.12 11.57 2.14
N GLN A 75 6.60 10.80 1.17
CA GLN A 75 7.83 10.02 1.33
C GLN A 75 8.94 11.06 1.47
N SER A 76 9.14 11.57 2.69
CA SER A 76 10.50 11.88 3.07
C SER A 76 11.22 10.54 3.01
N GLU A 77 12.21 10.44 2.13
CA GLU A 77 13.10 9.28 2.00
C GLU A 77 13.90 9.00 3.30
N SER A 78 13.51 9.60 4.43
CA SER A 78 14.17 9.54 5.74
C SER A 78 13.24 9.11 6.89
N ALA A 79 11.97 8.78 6.67
CA ALA A 79 11.13 8.13 7.70
C ALA A 79 10.93 6.63 7.47
N ASN A 80 11.29 6.12 6.29
CA ASN A 80 11.37 4.69 6.00
C ASN A 80 12.55 4.48 5.06
N GLY A 81 13.75 4.33 5.63
CA GLY A 81 14.89 3.82 4.87
C GLY A 81 14.57 2.44 4.28
N PRO A 82 15.33 1.98 3.27
CA PRO A 82 15.23 0.61 2.76
C PRO A 82 15.39 -0.35 3.94
N ARG A 83 14.31 -1.04 4.33
CA ARG A 83 14.40 -2.09 5.35
C ARG A 83 15.31 -3.21 4.81
N PRO A 84 16.13 -3.83 5.68
CA PRO A 84 17.12 -4.80 5.27
C PRO A 84 16.44 -5.95 4.52
N ALA A 85 16.99 -6.27 3.35
CA ALA A 85 16.73 -7.52 2.66
C ALA A 85 17.20 -8.67 3.56
N ALA A 86 16.32 -9.12 4.43
CA ALA A 86 16.49 -10.34 5.22
C ALA A 86 15.38 -11.31 4.78
N ASP A 87 15.82 -12.31 4.02
CA ASP A 87 15.16 -13.57 3.73
C ASP A 87 13.76 -13.51 3.07
N GLY A 88 13.80 -13.42 1.74
CA GLY A 88 12.67 -13.67 0.85
C GLY A 88 11.84 -12.41 0.55
N ASP A 89 11.61 -12.15 -0.74
CA ASP A 89 10.77 -11.08 -1.31
C ASP A 89 9.31 -11.16 -0.80
N LYS A 90 9.07 -10.83 0.46
CA LYS A 90 7.73 -10.67 1.02
C LYS A 90 7.24 -9.29 0.62
N GLY A 91 6.75 -9.21 -0.62
CA GLY A 91 6.28 -7.99 -1.25
C GLY A 91 5.43 -7.13 -0.31
N TYR A 92 5.87 -5.88 -0.12
CA TYR A 92 5.20 -4.91 0.73
C TYR A 92 3.87 -4.48 0.08
N GLN A 93 2.75 -4.64 0.79
CA GLN A 93 1.47 -4.09 0.38
C GLN A 93 1.24 -2.74 1.09
N LEU A 94 0.85 -1.74 0.30
CA LEU A 94 0.56 -0.36 0.74
C LEU A 94 -0.58 -0.29 1.78
N TYR A 95 -1.38 -1.35 1.93
CA TYR A 95 -2.39 -1.50 2.97
C TYR A 95 -2.10 -2.78 3.78
N ALA A 96 -1.98 -2.64 5.10
CA ALA A 96 -1.75 -3.70 6.10
C ALA A 96 -0.35 -4.32 6.19
N GLY A 97 0.65 -3.87 5.41
CA GLY A 97 2.08 -4.08 5.72
C GLY A 97 2.62 -5.51 5.57
N SER A 98 1.79 -6.50 5.19
CA SER A 98 2.23 -7.85 4.86
C SER A 98 1.36 -8.42 3.74
N SER A 99 1.98 -9.10 2.76
CA SER A 99 1.23 -9.72 1.68
C SER A 99 0.32 -10.83 2.22
N ALA A 100 -0.84 -11.03 1.59
CA ALA A 100 -1.77 -12.12 1.94
C ALA A 100 -1.11 -13.52 1.91
N PHE A 101 0.02 -13.64 1.21
CA PHE A 101 0.77 -14.87 1.02
C PHE A 101 1.96 -15.02 2.00
N SER A 102 2.26 -14.01 2.80
CA SER A 102 3.47 -13.97 3.64
C SER A 102 3.49 -14.94 4.84
N GLY A 103 2.32 -15.46 5.25
CA GLY A 103 2.22 -16.36 6.41
C GLY A 103 1.22 -17.50 6.29
N ALA A 104 0.30 -17.47 5.32
CA ALA A 104 -0.76 -18.47 5.19
C ALA A 104 -0.46 -19.54 4.14
N VAL A 105 0.53 -19.32 3.26
CA VAL A 105 0.78 -20.21 2.12
C VAL A 105 2.09 -20.95 2.32
N LYS A 106 2.01 -22.28 2.20
CA LYS A 106 3.18 -23.16 2.20
C LYS A 106 3.91 -22.99 0.86
N GLU A 107 5.23 -22.88 0.90
CA GLU A 107 6.04 -22.86 -0.33
C GLU A 107 5.93 -24.23 -1.02
N THR A 108 5.46 -24.24 -2.27
CA THR A 108 5.29 -25.46 -3.06
C THR A 108 6.42 -25.61 -4.09
N SER A 109 6.95 -26.83 -4.22
CA SER A 109 8.09 -27.14 -5.10
C SER A 109 7.69 -27.41 -6.56
N GLY A 110 6.39 -27.30 -6.89
CA GLY A 110 5.84 -27.59 -8.21
C GLY A 110 5.80 -29.08 -8.60
N ASN A 111 6.42 -29.97 -7.81
CA ASN A 111 6.48 -31.43 -8.02
C ASN A 111 5.62 -32.21 -7.00
N GLU A 112 4.59 -31.58 -6.44
CA GLU A 112 3.74 -32.21 -5.44
C GLU A 112 2.74 -33.17 -6.13
N PRO A 113 2.45 -34.34 -5.51
CA PRO A 113 1.44 -35.24 -6.05
C PRO A 113 0.08 -34.54 -6.05
N ILE A 114 -0.69 -34.76 -7.11
CA ILE A 114 -2.08 -34.28 -7.20
C ILE A 114 -2.86 -34.78 -5.99
N ALA A 115 -3.55 -33.85 -5.32
CA ALA A 115 -4.41 -34.19 -4.19
C ALA A 115 -5.49 -35.18 -4.67
N PRO A 116 -5.71 -36.31 -3.96
CA PRO A 116 -6.71 -37.30 -4.36
C PRO A 116 -8.11 -36.69 -4.31
N ASP A 117 -8.94 -36.99 -5.31
CA ASP A 117 -10.34 -36.55 -5.33
C ASP A 117 -11.12 -37.28 -4.22
N TRP A 118 -12.02 -36.56 -3.56
CA TRP A 118 -12.82 -37.11 -2.47
C TRP A 118 -13.71 -38.28 -2.94
N ARG A 119 -14.13 -38.25 -4.21
CA ARG A 119 -14.90 -39.32 -4.85
C ARG A 119 -14.13 -40.63 -4.97
N ASP A 120 -12.84 -40.56 -5.27
CA ASP A 120 -12.01 -41.75 -5.42
C ASP A 120 -11.80 -42.42 -4.06
N ILE A 121 -11.56 -41.61 -3.02
CA ILE A 121 -11.46 -42.07 -1.63
C ILE A 121 -12.76 -42.75 -1.19
N GLU A 122 -13.92 -42.13 -1.45
CA GLU A 122 -15.22 -42.72 -1.11
C GLU A 122 -15.49 -44.02 -1.88
N ASN A 123 -15.19 -44.05 -3.17
CA ASN A 123 -15.38 -45.24 -4.00
C ASN A 123 -14.48 -46.41 -3.54
N GLU A 124 -13.22 -46.14 -3.19
CA GLU A 124 -12.30 -47.13 -2.65
C GLU A 124 -12.79 -47.67 -1.29
N ARG A 125 -13.25 -46.79 -0.40
CA ARG A 125 -13.86 -47.19 0.87
C ARG A 125 -15.09 -48.06 0.66
N TYR A 126 -15.97 -47.68 -0.26
CA TYR A 126 -17.17 -48.45 -0.59
C TYR A 126 -16.82 -49.83 -1.15
N ARG A 127 -15.82 -49.93 -2.03
CA ARG A 127 -15.33 -51.21 -2.55
C ARG A 127 -14.72 -52.10 -1.46
N ALA A 128 -13.99 -51.51 -0.52
CA ALA A 128 -13.43 -52.23 0.62
C ALA A 128 -14.53 -52.78 1.55
N GLU A 129 -15.58 -51.98 1.80
CA GLU A 129 -16.75 -52.42 2.58
C GLU A 129 -17.50 -53.57 1.88
N GLN A 130 -17.72 -53.47 0.56
CA GLN A 130 -18.33 -54.55 -0.22
C GLN A 130 -17.50 -55.84 -0.19
N ALA A 131 -16.18 -55.73 -0.32
CA ALA A 131 -15.28 -56.87 -0.27
C ALA A 131 -15.28 -57.53 1.12
N ALA A 132 -15.33 -56.73 2.20
CA ALA A 132 -15.44 -57.24 3.57
C ALA A 132 -16.77 -57.98 3.81
N ILE A 133 -17.89 -57.44 3.32
CA ILE A 133 -19.21 -58.09 3.38
C ILE A 133 -19.19 -59.41 2.58
N ALA A 134 -18.62 -59.39 1.37
CA ALA A 134 -18.53 -60.59 0.54
C ALA A 134 -17.66 -61.68 1.17
N ALA A 135 -16.52 -61.32 1.79
CA ALA A 135 -15.65 -62.25 2.50
C ALA A 135 -16.31 -62.81 3.78
N ALA A 136 -17.11 -61.99 4.48
CA ALA A 136 -17.89 -62.44 5.62
C ALA A 136 -18.99 -63.45 5.22
N ASN A 137 -19.58 -63.28 4.04
CA ASN A 137 -20.60 -64.18 3.51
C ASN A 137 -20.04 -65.49 2.89
N GLN A 138 -18.72 -65.60 2.73
CA GLN A 138 -18.03 -66.80 2.21
C GLN A 138 -17.52 -67.75 3.31
N LYS A 139 -17.65 -67.39 4.59
CA LYS A 139 -17.44 -68.28 5.75
C LYS A 139 -18.76 -68.87 6.21
#